data_AF-A0A7Y8KYI5-F1
#
_entry.id   AF-A0A7Y8KYI5-F1
#
_cell.length_a   1.000
_cell.length_b   1.000
_cell.length_c   1.000
_cell.angle_alpha   90.00
_cell.angle_beta   90.00
_cell.angle_gamma   90.00
#
_symmetry.space_group_name_H-M   'P 1'
#
loop_
_entity.id
_entity.type
_entity.pdbx_description
1 polymer ?
#
loop_
_entity_poly.entity_id
_entity_poly.type
_entity_poly.pdbx_seq_one_letter_code
_entity_poly.pdbx_strand_id
1 'polypeptide(L)'
;MAMETRGDRSWLKAQLLEGQRDLLPPLLNASVTRITRNGMVIQGIELSSRVQGSIKARVSQHRQTWWIAVVTEDLLASYEDLDPLEELSERQGLPGGPTNLS
;
A
#
# COMPACT_ATOMS: atom_id res chain seq x y z
N MET A 1 -1.69 17.92 -35.27
CA MET A 1 -2.33 18.45 -34.05
C MET A 1 -3.33 17.42 -33.59
N ALA A 2 -3.05 16.72 -32.49
CA ALA A 2 -3.90 15.64 -32.01
C ALA A 2 -5.09 16.20 -31.21
N MET A 3 -6.27 15.66 -31.50
CA MET A 3 -7.56 15.99 -30.88
C MET A 3 -7.54 15.53 -29.41
N GLU A 4 -7.59 16.48 -28.46
CA GLU A 4 -7.79 16.17 -27.04
C GLU A 4 -9.23 15.67 -26.82
N THR A 5 -9.38 14.37 -26.55
CA THR A 5 -10.63 13.79 -26.05
C THR A 5 -10.87 14.27 -24.62
N ARG A 6 -11.85 15.17 -24.44
CA ARG A 6 -12.40 15.52 -23.12
C ARG A 6 -12.86 14.25 -22.39
N GLY A 7 -12.18 13.87 -21.31
CA GLY A 7 -12.79 13.10 -20.22
C GLY A 7 -11.97 11.94 -19.65
N ASP A 8 -11.21 11.21 -20.45
CA ASP A 8 -10.60 9.97 -19.98
C ASP A 8 -9.17 10.20 -19.50
N ARG A 9 -9.05 10.65 -18.25
CA ARG A 9 -7.75 10.65 -17.56
C ARG A 9 -7.42 9.22 -17.14
N SER A 10 -6.52 8.57 -17.88
CA SER A 10 -5.98 7.28 -17.47
C SER A 10 -5.09 7.47 -16.24
N TRP A 11 -5.33 6.66 -15.20
CA TRP A 11 -4.53 6.62 -13.99
C TRP A 11 -3.89 5.25 -13.84
N LEU A 12 -2.61 5.25 -13.48
CA LEU A 12 -1.96 4.03 -13.00
C LEU A 12 -2.60 3.63 -11.67
N LYS A 13 -2.98 2.36 -11.57
CA LYS A 13 -3.58 1.78 -10.38
C LYS A 13 -2.65 0.72 -9.80
N ALA A 14 -2.34 0.81 -8.52
CA ALA A 14 -1.70 -0.28 -7.77
C ALA A 14 -2.75 -1.04 -6.97
N GLN A 15 -2.73 -2.37 -7.05
CA GLN A 15 -3.61 -3.28 -6.30
C GLN A 15 -2.79 -4.41 -5.71
N LEU A 16 -3.10 -4.75 -4.47
CA LEU A 16 -2.64 -5.98 -3.83
C LEU A 16 -3.85 -6.91 -3.70
N LEU A 17 -3.76 -8.09 -4.32
CA LEU A 17 -4.87 -9.03 -4.40
C LEU A 17 -4.57 -10.31 -3.63
N GLU A 18 -5.56 -10.82 -2.91
CA GLU A 18 -5.63 -12.22 -2.47
C GLU A 18 -6.74 -12.90 -3.28
N GLY A 19 -6.33 -13.64 -4.32
CA GLY A 19 -7.25 -14.14 -5.34
C GLY A 19 -7.89 -13.00 -6.13
N GLN A 20 -9.20 -12.78 -5.94
CA GLN A 20 -9.98 -11.70 -6.59
C GLN A 20 -10.35 -10.57 -5.63
N ARG A 21 -9.89 -10.62 -4.37
CA ARG A 21 -10.20 -9.61 -3.36
C ARG A 21 -9.03 -8.66 -3.20
N ASP A 22 -9.31 -7.36 -3.13
CA ASP A 22 -8.34 -6.37 -2.71
C ASP A 22 -7.97 -6.62 -1.23
N LEU A 23 -6.70 -6.91 -0.96
CA LEU A 23 -6.16 -7.00 0.41
C LEU A 23 -5.98 -5.63 1.05
N LEU A 24 -5.66 -4.64 0.23
CA LEU A 24 -5.52 -3.24 0.62
C LEU A 24 -6.33 -2.35 -0.34
N PRO A 25 -6.84 -1.20 0.12
CA PRO A 25 -7.54 -0.26 -0.74
C PRO A 25 -6.69 0.15 -1.96
N PRO A 26 -7.19 0.04 -3.20
CA PRO A 26 -6.40 0.33 -4.39
C PRO A 26 -5.86 1.77 -4.39
N LEU A 27 -4.62 1.94 -4.82
CA LEU A 27 -4.03 3.27 -5.02
C LEU A 27 -4.22 3.73 -6.46
N LEU A 28 -4.85 4.89 -6.63
CA LEU A 28 -4.99 5.58 -7.91
C LEU A 28 -3.88 6.61 -8.10
N ASN A 29 -3.58 6.91 -9.36
CA ASN A 29 -2.44 7.76 -9.73
C ASN A 29 -1.14 7.28 -9.05
N ALA A 30 -1.00 5.95 -8.98
CA ALA A 30 0.08 5.31 -8.27
C ALA A 30 1.41 5.52 -8.99
N SER A 31 2.48 5.76 -8.23
CA SER A 31 3.83 5.91 -8.76
C SER A 31 4.83 5.22 -7.84
N VAL A 32 5.77 4.49 -8.44
CA VAL A 32 6.94 3.97 -7.72
C VAL A 32 7.90 5.13 -7.52
N THR A 33 8.13 5.50 -6.27
CA THR A 33 8.97 6.65 -5.91
C THR A 33 10.40 6.25 -5.57
N ARG A 34 10.60 5.00 -5.15
CA ARG A 34 11.91 4.44 -4.85
C ARG A 34 11.92 2.94 -5.07
N ILE A 35 12.99 2.45 -5.67
CA ILE A 35 13.32 1.02 -5.76
C ILE A 35 14.63 0.83 -5.00
N THR A 36 14.69 -0.18 -4.14
CA THR A 36 15.90 -0.63 -3.47
C THR A 36 16.16 -2.09 -3.84
N ARG A 37 17.28 -2.65 -3.36
CA ARG A 37 17.57 -4.08 -3.57
C ARG A 37 16.47 -4.99 -3.03
N ASN A 38 15.84 -4.59 -1.92
CA ASN A 38 14.96 -5.46 -1.13
C ASN A 38 13.50 -4.99 -1.14
N GLY A 39 13.14 -4.05 -2.01
CA GLY A 39 11.78 -3.52 -1.99
C GLY A 39 11.54 -2.30 -2.85
N MET A 40 10.32 -1.77 -2.73
CA MET A 40 9.89 -0.56 -3.41
C MET A 40 8.91 0.25 -2.57
N VAL A 41 8.88 1.55 -2.83
CA VAL A 41 7.92 2.49 -2.24
C VAL A 41 6.96 2.98 -3.32
N ILE A 42 5.66 2.78 -3.11
CA ILE A 42 4.60 3.23 -4.01
C ILE A 42 3.80 4.32 -3.31
N GLN A 43 3.58 5.44 -3.96
CA GLN A 43 2.69 6.50 -3.48
C GLN A 43 1.49 6.63 -4.40
N GLY A 44 0.33 6.93 -3.84
CA GLY A 44 -0.89 7.16 -4.61
C GLY A 44 -2.03 7.71 -3.77
N ILE A 45 -3.23 7.72 -4.35
CA ILE A 45 -4.45 8.20 -3.74
C ILE A 45 -5.40 7.03 -3.50
N GLU A 46 -5.76 6.81 -2.24
CA GLU A 46 -6.88 5.98 -1.87
C GLU A 46 -8.18 6.81 -1.97
N LEU A 47 -9.21 6.20 -2.56
CA LEU A 47 -10.56 6.73 -2.53
C LEU A 47 -11.39 5.95 -1.50
N SER A 48 -11.89 6.63 -0.48
CA SER A 48 -12.74 6.03 0.55
C SER A 48 -14.15 6.64 0.50
N SER A 49 -15.17 5.79 0.62
CA SER A 49 -16.58 6.20 0.78
C SER A 49 -17.07 5.75 2.15
N ARG A 50 -17.80 6.61 2.86
CA ARG A 50 -18.43 6.27 4.14
C ARG A 50 -19.61 5.30 4.00
N VAL A 51 -20.15 5.14 2.79
CA VAL A 51 -21.30 4.27 2.51
C VAL A 51 -20.96 3.36 1.35
N GLN A 52 -20.88 2.07 1.65
CA GLN A 52 -20.62 1.02 0.66
C GLN A 52 -21.80 0.96 -0.33
N GLY A 53 -21.51 1.08 -1.64
CA GLY A 53 -22.50 0.96 -2.71
C GLY A 53 -23.26 2.24 -3.11
N SER A 54 -23.01 3.40 -2.49
CA SER A 54 -23.71 4.64 -2.86
C SER A 54 -22.95 5.45 -3.91
N ILE A 55 -23.56 5.58 -5.09
CA ILE A 55 -23.07 6.41 -6.22
C ILE A 55 -23.06 7.91 -5.87
N LYS A 56 -23.82 8.33 -4.84
CA LYS A 56 -23.93 9.72 -4.38
C LYS A 56 -23.11 10.03 -3.12
N ALA A 57 -22.37 9.05 -2.58
CA ALA A 57 -21.60 9.28 -1.36
C ALA A 57 -20.40 10.18 -1.64
N ARG A 58 -20.14 11.10 -0.70
CA ARG A 58 -18.95 11.97 -0.73
C ARG A 58 -17.70 11.09 -0.63
N VAL A 59 -16.97 10.96 -1.75
CA VAL A 59 -15.69 10.26 -1.80
C VAL A 59 -14.62 11.14 -1.17
N SER A 60 -13.89 10.59 -0.20
CA SER A 60 -12.72 11.24 0.39
C SER A 60 -11.47 10.70 -0.29
N GLN A 61 -10.48 11.58 -0.47
CA GLN A 61 -9.20 11.24 -1.08
C GLN A 61 -8.12 11.29 -0.02
N HIS A 62 -7.36 10.21 0.12
CA HIS A 62 -6.27 10.11 1.08
C HIS A 62 -4.98 9.78 0.35
N ARG A 63 -3.91 10.54 0.62
CA ARG A 63 -2.57 10.17 0.15
C ARG A 63 -2.08 8.98 0.96
N GLN A 64 -1.65 7.94 0.26
CA GLN A 64 -1.12 6.73 0.86
C GLN A 64 0.29 6.46 0.34
N THR A 65 1.07 5.80 1.18
CA THR A 65 2.39 5.27 0.84
C THR A 65 2.41 3.80 1.20
N TRP A 66 2.65 2.94 0.21
CA TRP A 66 2.87 1.51 0.40
C TRP A 66 4.36 1.23 0.37
N TRP A 67 4.82 0.47 1.36
CA TRP A 67 6.14 -0.15 1.31
C TRP A 67 5.95 -1.63 0.99
N ILE A 68 6.64 -2.08 -0.05
CA ILE A 68 6.60 -3.46 -0.51
C ILE A 68 7.99 -4.04 -0.29
N ALA A 69 8.08 -5.03 0.59
CA ALA A 69 9.25 -5.88 0.70
C ALA A 69 9.26 -6.85 -0.49
N VAL A 70 10.36 -6.87 -1.23
CA VAL A 70 10.58 -7.88 -2.27
C VAL A 70 11.55 -8.88 -1.68
N VAL A 71 11.03 -10.07 -1.40
CA VAL A 71 11.85 -11.18 -0.88
C VAL A 71 12.74 -11.66 -2.01
N THR A 72 14.03 -11.36 -1.90
CA THR A 72 15.08 -11.83 -2.80
C THR A 72 15.94 -12.86 -2.09
N GLU A 73 16.70 -13.68 -2.83
CA GLU A 73 17.67 -14.61 -2.23
C GLU A 73 18.68 -13.89 -1.34
N ASP A 74 19.15 -12.71 -1.75
CA ASP A 74 20.01 -11.83 -0.94
C ASP A 74 19.35 -11.40 0.38
N LEU A 75 18.04 -11.08 0.36
CA LEU A 75 17.31 -10.72 1.57
C LEU A 75 17.21 -11.95 2.48
N LEU A 76 16.81 -13.10 1.96
CA LEU A 76 16.70 -14.34 2.75
C LEU A 76 18.03 -14.76 3.37
N ALA A 77 19.14 -14.61 2.64
CA ALA A 77 20.48 -14.91 3.13
C ALA A 77 20.93 -14.03 4.31
N SER A 78 20.28 -12.87 4.53
CA SER A 78 20.55 -12.00 5.67
C SER A 78 19.78 -12.38 6.95
N TYR A 79 18.85 -13.34 6.87
CA TYR A 79 18.08 -13.83 8.00
C TYR A 79 18.45 -15.30 8.27
N GLU A 80 19.24 -15.52 9.33
CA GLU A 80 19.61 -16.86 9.83
C GLU A 80 18.40 -17.46 10.58
N ASP A 81 17.48 -18.10 9.84
CA ASP A 81 16.32 -18.87 10.35
C ASP A 81 15.10 -18.06 10.86
N LEU A 82 15.01 -16.76 10.55
CA LEU A 82 13.84 -15.92 10.86
C LEU A 82 13.09 -15.50 9.58
N ASP A 83 11.75 -15.49 9.61
CA ASP A 83 10.96 -14.88 8.53
C ASP A 83 11.20 -13.36 8.56
N PRO A 84 11.73 -12.77 7.48
CA PRO A 84 11.98 -11.33 7.40
C PRO A 84 10.74 -10.48 7.70
N LEU A 85 9.55 -10.97 7.36
CA LEU A 85 8.28 -10.27 7.60
C LEU A 85 7.88 -10.31 9.08
N GLU A 86 8.17 -11.40 9.77
CA GLU A 86 7.89 -11.54 11.21
C GLU A 86 8.77 -10.57 12.01
N GLU A 87 10.08 -10.55 11.76
CA GLU A 87 11.00 -9.62 12.45
C GLU A 87 10.68 -8.14 12.15
N LEU A 88 10.33 -7.80 10.90
CA LEU A 88 9.93 -6.44 10.54
C LEU A 88 8.62 -6.03 11.21
N SER A 89 7.68 -6.97 11.38
CA SER A 89 6.42 -6.71 12.08
C SER A 89 6.65 -6.46 13.57
N GLU A 90 7.53 -7.22 14.21
CA GLU A 90 7.90 -7.06 15.62
C GLU A 90 8.64 -5.74 15.88
N ARG A 91 9.51 -5.32 14.96
CA ARG A 91 10.24 -4.04 15.07
C ARG A 91 9.35 -2.80 14.94
N GLN A 92 8.23 -2.90 14.21
CA GLN A 92 7.27 -1.79 14.04
C GLN A 92 6.19 -1.75 15.13
N GLY A 93 6.01 -2.86 15.87
CA GLY A 93 5.17 -2.90 17.05
C GLY A 93 5.88 -2.31 18.26
N LEU A 94 5.85 -0.98 18.43
CA LEU A 94 5.76 -0.20 19.69
C LEU A 94 6.06 1.30 19.41
N PRO A 95 5.22 2.25 19.89
CA PRO A 95 5.06 2.48 21.33
C PRO A 95 3.63 2.79 21.85
N GLY A 96 3.37 2.41 23.12
CA GLY A 96 2.33 2.98 24.01
C GLY A 96 1.11 2.06 24.23
N GLY A 97 0.76 1.61 25.44
CA GLY A 97 0.99 2.19 26.76
C GLY A 97 0.95 1.18 27.93
N PRO A 98 1.02 1.69 29.17
CA PRO A 98 1.33 0.89 30.34
C PRO A 98 0.12 0.06 30.78
N THR A 99 0.31 -1.24 30.91
CA THR A 99 -0.52 -2.10 31.74
C THR A 99 -0.20 -1.80 33.20
N ASN A 100 -0.95 -0.89 33.82
CA ASN A 100 -1.16 -0.95 35.26
C ASN A 100 -2.66 -1.12 35.50
N LEU A 101 -3.02 -2.36 35.76
CA LEU A 101 -4.26 -2.73 36.43
C LEU A 101 -4.12 -2.30 37.89
N SER A 102 -4.99 -1.39 38.31
CA SER A 102 -5.37 -1.18 39.71
C SER A 102 -6.88 -1.02 39.75
#